data_AF-A0A850T6V6-F1
#
_entry.id   AF-A0A850T6V6-F1
#
_cell.length_a   1.000
_cell.length_b   1.000
_cell.length_c   1.000
_cell.angle_alpha   90.00
_cell.angle_beta   90.00
_cell.angle_gamma   90.00
#
_symmetry.space_group_name_H-M   'P 1'
#
loop_
_entity.id
_entity.type
_entity.pdbx_description
1 polymer ?
#
loop_
_entity_poly.entity_id
_entity_poly.type
_entity_poly.pdbx_seq_one_letter_code
_entity_poly.pdbx_strand_id
1 'polypeptide(L)'
;MRQWPRLTALNVGLFVICAIELLSVVNFFVLPNGAMYDTFCKLPPKSTQGSKKVIIVPINPEQLYSDDETWIPFLNNLHDVNAKQILFSFFPPRASEQFYARASEFKNVIFGRQKQLPITSLNVQTAHQPCNGASAFVPVPDVVDKYTLKIAPYDLPVNQYGIHRFEHALFPCNEAKKQIKPNFILAAAQMRNEAPQTIDSQFAINFMAINRVLPNISFESIRSGNIVPELFQDRTVLVGLGKSSDSPGFQTPVHTGSRSLSLVEYNGFALDTLIENRIIQWPGRYAILLIVSGIVIVGLFVFPLFSDTLFFIGAGLFYPLTVIGSFLLLRYAFVWLPVMQIMAAATAVFMFIFGRKYMSKNQFAREVILNKSEQLKDRFFPDGFYASQAYWAKVVNMVNQTLNLERVIFLEKVPDDHRVREIIALNTSIENIQERRRDYERTPYSTAIMENRPIEVTSFFKRVKEEDVQYLVPLSYAGQVQGFWAFVISSRNMREINYILSIIRNFAVEIGELLYKRAQWLAEKKKNQNLFRKLLAVETRDDLYHEVKGAFPFSRF
;
A
#
# COMPACT_ATOMS: atom_id res chain seq x y z
N MET A 1 18.09 -25.45 12.10
CA MET A 1 16.68 -25.65 11.68
C MET A 1 15.97 -24.31 11.67
N ARG A 2 15.66 -23.77 10.47
CA ARG A 2 15.21 -22.38 10.21
C ARG A 2 13.80 -22.41 9.59
N GLN A 3 12.80 -22.94 10.31
CA GLN A 3 11.43 -23.14 9.78
C GLN A 3 10.47 -21.97 10.05
N TRP A 4 10.79 -21.07 10.99
CA TRP A 4 9.95 -19.92 11.34
C TRP A 4 9.69 -18.87 10.23
N PRO A 5 10.59 -18.58 9.26
CA PRO A 5 10.32 -17.53 8.28
C PRO A 5 9.40 -17.93 7.11
N ARG A 6 9.08 -19.23 6.95
CA ARG A 6 8.18 -19.71 5.89
C ARG A 6 6.71 -19.67 6.30
N LEU A 7 6.42 -20.00 7.56
CA LEU A 7 5.06 -19.92 8.11
C LEU A 7 4.51 -18.49 8.11
N THR A 8 5.34 -17.49 8.42
CA THR A 8 4.90 -16.09 8.44
C THR A 8 4.53 -15.57 7.04
N ALA A 9 5.30 -15.92 6.01
CA ALA A 9 4.99 -15.53 4.63
C ALA A 9 3.70 -16.18 4.12
N LEU A 10 3.47 -17.46 4.47
CA LEU A 10 2.25 -18.18 4.07
C LEU A 10 1.00 -17.63 4.77
N ASN A 11 1.10 -17.31 6.07
CA ASN A 11 0.01 -16.70 6.83
C ASN A 11 -0.35 -15.31 6.28
N VAL A 12 0.66 -14.51 5.91
CA VAL A 12 0.42 -13.19 5.31
C VAL A 12 -0.18 -13.31 3.91
N GLY A 13 0.28 -14.25 3.09
CA GLY A 13 -0.32 -14.53 1.79
C GLY A 13 -1.80 -14.88 1.91
N LEU A 14 -2.14 -15.77 2.85
CA LEU A 14 -3.53 -16.12 3.13
C LEU A 14 -4.34 -14.90 3.60
N PHE A 15 -3.79 -14.10 4.50
CA PHE A 15 -4.43 -12.87 4.98
C PHE A 15 -4.73 -11.88 3.82
N VAL A 16 -3.77 -11.66 2.92
CA VAL A 16 -3.95 -10.78 1.75
C VAL A 16 -5.06 -11.30 0.84
N ILE A 17 -5.07 -12.60 0.54
CA ILE A 17 -6.11 -13.22 -0.29
C ILE A 17 -7.48 -13.07 0.38
N CYS A 18 -7.60 -13.40 1.67
CA CYS A 18 -8.86 -13.25 2.42
C CYS A 18 -9.34 -11.79 2.47
N ALA A 19 -8.44 -10.83 2.67
CA ALA A 19 -8.80 -9.41 2.71
C ALA A 19 -9.32 -8.91 1.36
N ILE A 20 -8.69 -9.31 0.25
CA ILE A 20 -9.13 -8.93 -1.10
C ILE A 20 -10.46 -9.58 -1.44
N GLU A 21 -10.67 -10.85 -1.08
CA GLU A 21 -11.94 -11.54 -1.25
C GLU A 21 -13.05 -10.89 -0.42
N LEU A 22 -12.78 -10.49 0.83
CA LEU A 22 -13.73 -9.75 1.66
C LEU A 22 -14.16 -8.44 0.98
N LEU A 23 -13.20 -7.67 0.46
CA LEU A 23 -13.49 -6.45 -0.29
C LEU A 23 -14.26 -6.73 -1.60
N SER A 24 -13.97 -7.84 -2.26
CA SER A 24 -14.69 -8.27 -3.47
C SER A 24 -16.14 -8.68 -3.18
N VAL A 25 -16.42 -9.28 -2.02
CA VAL A 25 -17.79 -9.64 -1.59
C VAL A 25 -18.64 -8.39 -1.36
N VAL A 26 -18.05 -7.32 -0.82
CA VAL A 26 -18.73 -6.04 -0.61
C VAL A 26 -18.83 -5.23 -1.92
N ASN A 27 -18.48 -5.82 -3.07
CA ASN A 27 -18.49 -5.17 -4.39
C ASN A 27 -17.61 -3.91 -4.48
N PHE A 28 -16.62 -3.76 -3.58
CA PHE A 28 -15.73 -2.59 -3.53
C PHE A 28 -15.01 -2.36 -4.87
N PHE A 29 -14.60 -3.45 -5.52
CA PHE A 29 -13.87 -3.40 -6.79
C PHE A 29 -14.75 -3.24 -8.04
N VAL A 30 -16.09 -3.29 -7.91
CA VAL A 30 -16.99 -3.18 -9.09
C VAL A 30 -16.87 -1.82 -9.76
N LEU A 31 -16.93 -0.74 -8.96
CA LEU A 31 -16.81 0.63 -9.45
C LEU A 31 -15.45 0.91 -10.11
N PRO A 32 -14.29 0.69 -9.45
CA PRO A 32 -13.01 1.04 -10.06
C PRO A 32 -12.65 0.14 -11.25
N ASN A 33 -13.01 -1.16 -11.24
CA ASN A 33 -12.84 -1.99 -12.44
C ASN A 33 -13.75 -1.52 -13.59
N GLY A 34 -15.00 -1.16 -13.30
CA GLY A 34 -15.92 -0.62 -14.29
C GLY A 34 -15.39 0.68 -14.92
N ALA A 35 -14.86 1.60 -14.11
CA ALA A 35 -14.26 2.84 -14.62
C ALA A 35 -13.03 2.59 -15.51
N MET A 36 -12.18 1.61 -15.14
CA MET A 36 -11.02 1.23 -15.94
C MET A 36 -11.43 0.57 -17.26
N TYR A 37 -12.41 -0.33 -17.21
CA TYR A 37 -13.01 -0.96 -18.38
C TYR A 37 -13.61 0.09 -19.34
N ASP A 38 -14.34 1.08 -18.81
CA ASP A 38 -14.92 2.14 -19.63
C ASP A 38 -13.86 2.98 -20.32
N THR A 39 -12.77 3.27 -19.61
CA THR A 39 -11.62 3.97 -20.17
C THR A 39 -11.03 3.19 -21.33
N PHE A 40 -10.89 1.86 -21.17
CA PHE A 40 -10.35 1.00 -22.24
C PHE A 40 -11.29 0.91 -23.44
N CYS A 41 -12.60 0.94 -23.22
CA CYS A 41 -13.58 0.97 -24.31
C CYS A 41 -13.50 2.26 -25.16
N LYS A 42 -13.05 3.38 -24.57
CA LYS A 42 -12.92 4.67 -25.26
C LYS A 42 -11.61 4.86 -26.02
N LEU A 43 -10.58 4.08 -25.72
CA LEU A 43 -9.24 4.22 -26.32
C LEU A 43 -9.15 3.88 -27.83
N PRO A 44 -9.86 2.87 -28.37
CA PRO A 44 -9.74 2.52 -29.78
C PRO A 44 -10.20 3.66 -30.71
N PRO A 45 -9.55 3.85 -31.87
CA PRO A 45 -9.97 4.85 -32.85
C PRO A 45 -11.37 4.54 -33.39
N LYS A 46 -12.15 5.60 -33.65
CA LYS A 46 -13.48 5.49 -34.26
C LYS A 46 -13.37 4.85 -35.64
N SER A 47 -14.18 3.83 -35.88
CA SER A 47 -14.31 3.18 -37.18
C SER A 47 -15.46 3.86 -37.93
N THR A 48 -15.41 3.83 -39.26
CA THR A 48 -16.50 4.33 -40.11
C THR A 48 -17.31 3.21 -40.74
N GLN A 49 -16.85 1.96 -40.60
CA GLN A 49 -17.59 0.79 -41.11
C GLN A 49 -18.77 0.48 -40.18
N GLY A 50 -19.99 0.36 -40.72
CA GLY A 50 -21.16 -0.04 -39.96
C GLY A 50 -21.21 -1.53 -39.62
N SER A 51 -22.15 -1.95 -38.75
CA SER A 51 -22.40 -3.38 -38.54
C SER A 51 -22.79 -4.05 -39.86
N LYS A 52 -22.30 -5.28 -40.05
CA LYS A 52 -22.57 -6.08 -41.24
C LYS A 52 -23.87 -6.88 -41.13
N LYS A 53 -24.39 -7.12 -39.91
CA LYS A 53 -25.43 -8.14 -39.68
C LYS A 53 -26.71 -7.61 -39.02
N VAL A 54 -26.70 -6.41 -38.44
CA VAL A 54 -27.86 -5.82 -37.74
C VAL A 54 -28.22 -4.45 -38.33
N ILE A 55 -29.51 -4.23 -38.58
CA ILE A 55 -30.09 -2.93 -38.98
C ILE A 55 -31.09 -2.51 -37.91
N ILE A 56 -31.10 -1.22 -37.57
CA ILE A 56 -32.08 -0.65 -36.64
C ILE A 56 -33.08 0.21 -37.40
N VAL A 57 -34.34 0.08 -37.01
CA VAL A 57 -35.46 0.92 -37.44
C VAL A 57 -36.05 1.55 -36.18
N PRO A 58 -35.61 2.76 -35.80
CA PRO A 58 -36.21 3.47 -34.69
C PRO A 58 -37.57 4.02 -35.12
N ILE A 59 -38.58 3.80 -34.29
CA ILE A 59 -39.91 4.37 -34.46
C ILE A 59 -40.17 5.45 -33.40
N ASN A 60 -40.93 6.47 -33.80
CA ASN A 60 -41.40 7.50 -32.87
C ASN A 60 -42.60 6.99 -32.05
N PRO A 61 -42.87 7.55 -30.86
CA PRO A 61 -44.04 7.17 -30.06
C PRO A 61 -45.38 7.33 -30.81
N GLU A 62 -45.48 8.28 -31.73
CA GLU A 62 -46.66 8.47 -32.59
C GLU A 62 -46.84 7.31 -33.58
N GLN A 63 -45.73 6.84 -34.17
CA GLN A 63 -45.73 5.73 -35.13
C GLN A 63 -46.03 4.37 -34.47
N LEU A 64 -45.84 4.26 -33.14
CA LEU A 64 -46.21 3.07 -32.37
C LEU A 64 -47.72 2.77 -32.46
N TYR A 65 -48.55 3.81 -32.50
CA TYR A 65 -50.01 3.71 -32.53
C TYR A 65 -50.60 3.76 -33.95
N SER A 66 -49.79 3.51 -34.97
CA SER A 66 -50.26 3.43 -36.35
C SER A 66 -51.09 2.16 -36.58
N ASP A 67 -52.02 2.23 -37.54
CA ASP A 67 -52.95 1.15 -37.87
C ASP A 67 -52.36 0.16 -38.89
N ASP A 68 -53.12 -0.89 -39.22
CA ASP A 68 -52.71 -1.95 -40.15
C ASP A 68 -52.30 -1.48 -41.54
N GLU A 69 -52.91 -0.39 -42.04
CA GLU A 69 -52.54 0.21 -43.33
C GLU A 69 -51.06 0.63 -43.37
N THR A 70 -50.42 0.78 -42.21
CA THR A 70 -48.99 1.08 -42.11
C THR A 70 -48.16 -0.16 -41.79
N TRP A 71 -48.59 -0.99 -40.83
CA TRP A 71 -47.82 -2.14 -40.36
C TRP A 71 -47.78 -3.31 -41.34
N ILE A 72 -48.86 -3.53 -42.08
CA ILE A 72 -48.94 -4.63 -43.05
C ILE A 72 -48.01 -4.37 -44.25
N PRO A 73 -48.03 -3.19 -44.92
CA PRO A 73 -47.06 -2.90 -45.98
C PRO A 73 -45.61 -2.90 -45.48
N PHE A 74 -45.36 -2.39 -44.26
CA PHE A 74 -44.03 -2.41 -43.66
C PHE A 74 -43.49 -3.85 -43.52
N LEU A 75 -44.30 -4.77 -42.99
CA LEU A 75 -43.90 -6.17 -42.82
C LEU A 75 -43.69 -6.88 -44.16
N ASN A 76 -44.56 -6.64 -45.14
CA ASN A 76 -44.43 -7.19 -46.49
C ASN A 76 -43.14 -6.72 -47.16
N ASN A 77 -42.87 -5.41 -47.15
CA ASN A 77 -41.68 -4.86 -47.78
C ASN A 77 -40.40 -5.45 -47.20
N LEU A 78 -40.36 -5.72 -45.89
CA LEU A 78 -39.24 -6.39 -45.22
C LEU A 78 -39.10 -7.87 -45.60
N HIS A 79 -40.23 -8.55 -45.84
CA HIS A 79 -40.23 -9.92 -46.33
C HIS A 79 -39.75 -9.99 -47.78
N ASP A 80 -40.21 -9.06 -48.63
CA ASP A 80 -39.87 -9.01 -50.06
C ASP A 80 -38.38 -8.74 -50.30
N VAL A 81 -37.73 -7.93 -49.46
CA VAL A 81 -36.26 -7.74 -49.48
C VAL A 81 -35.47 -8.89 -48.85
N ASN A 82 -36.15 -9.98 -48.48
CA ASN A 82 -35.55 -11.20 -47.93
C ASN A 82 -34.70 -10.93 -46.68
N ALA A 83 -35.23 -10.15 -45.74
CA ALA A 83 -34.59 -9.97 -44.44
C ALA A 83 -34.54 -11.32 -43.70
N LYS A 84 -33.36 -11.67 -43.17
CA LYS A 84 -33.14 -12.97 -42.52
C LYS A 84 -34.05 -13.15 -41.30
N GLN A 85 -34.22 -12.09 -40.52
CA GLN A 85 -35.09 -12.05 -39.34
C GLN A 85 -35.62 -10.64 -39.09
N ILE A 86 -36.83 -10.57 -38.55
CA ILE A 86 -37.50 -9.31 -38.16
C ILE A 86 -37.80 -9.38 -36.66
N LEU A 87 -37.28 -8.42 -35.92
CA LEU A 87 -37.34 -8.33 -34.47
C LEU A 87 -38.22 -7.14 -34.11
N PHE A 88 -39.34 -7.36 -33.43
CA PHE A 88 -40.13 -6.28 -32.83
C PHE A 88 -39.89 -6.26 -31.33
N SER A 89 -39.38 -5.15 -30.80
CA SER A 89 -39.20 -4.98 -29.36
C SER A 89 -40.52 -4.77 -28.60
N PHE A 90 -41.65 -4.64 -29.28
CA PHE A 90 -42.97 -4.40 -28.69
C PHE A 90 -44.06 -5.13 -29.49
N PHE A 91 -45.27 -5.20 -28.94
CA PHE A 91 -46.47 -5.59 -29.67
C PHE A 91 -47.18 -4.32 -30.15
N PRO A 92 -47.39 -4.13 -31.47
CA PRO A 92 -48.09 -2.95 -31.95
C PRO A 92 -49.53 -2.92 -31.38
N PRO A 93 -49.89 -1.89 -30.58
CA PRO A 93 -51.13 -1.89 -29.82
C PRO A 93 -52.40 -1.79 -30.67
N ARG A 94 -52.32 -1.22 -31.89
CA ARG A 94 -53.44 -1.09 -32.83
C ARG A 94 -53.40 -2.07 -34.01
N ALA A 95 -52.46 -3.01 -34.03
CA ALA A 95 -52.41 -4.01 -35.10
C ALA A 95 -53.57 -5.02 -34.96
N SER A 96 -54.24 -5.33 -36.07
CA SER A 96 -55.31 -6.33 -36.09
C SER A 96 -54.79 -7.77 -36.20
N GLU A 97 -55.74 -8.69 -36.16
CA GLU A 97 -55.53 -10.11 -36.40
C GLU A 97 -54.82 -10.42 -37.73
N GLN A 98 -55.02 -9.61 -38.78
CA GLN A 98 -54.39 -9.83 -40.09
C GLN A 98 -52.87 -9.65 -40.05
N PHE A 99 -52.38 -8.66 -39.29
CA PHE A 99 -50.95 -8.43 -39.11
C PHE A 99 -50.27 -9.62 -38.41
N TYR A 100 -50.87 -10.10 -37.31
CA TYR A 100 -50.33 -11.23 -36.56
C TYR A 100 -50.41 -12.55 -37.33
N ALA A 101 -51.44 -12.74 -38.16
CA ALA A 101 -51.54 -13.87 -39.08
C ALA A 101 -50.37 -13.88 -40.08
N ARG A 102 -50.09 -12.75 -40.75
CA ARG A 102 -48.93 -12.64 -41.67
C ARG A 102 -47.59 -12.82 -40.97
N ALA A 103 -47.42 -12.25 -39.78
CA ALA A 103 -46.20 -12.43 -39.00
C ALA A 103 -45.96 -13.91 -38.65
N SER A 104 -47.04 -14.67 -38.41
CA SER A 104 -46.98 -16.12 -38.18
C SER A 104 -46.63 -16.92 -39.43
N GLU A 105 -47.10 -16.49 -40.61
CA GLU A 105 -46.77 -17.13 -41.90
C GLU A 105 -45.28 -17.03 -42.23
N PHE A 106 -44.66 -15.88 -41.95
CA PHE A 106 -43.25 -15.63 -42.30
C PHE A 106 -42.25 -16.42 -41.45
N LYS A 107 -42.62 -16.88 -40.25
CA LYS A 107 -41.81 -17.72 -39.31
C LYS A 107 -40.43 -17.15 -38.88
N ASN A 108 -40.01 -16.01 -39.44
CA ASN A 108 -38.77 -15.29 -39.18
C ASN A 108 -38.99 -14.02 -38.32
N VAL A 109 -40.21 -13.84 -37.79
CA VAL A 109 -40.60 -12.70 -36.93
C VAL A 109 -40.56 -13.11 -35.46
N ILE A 110 -39.98 -12.25 -34.60
CA ILE A 110 -39.92 -12.45 -33.14
C ILE A 110 -40.45 -11.19 -32.45
N PHE A 111 -41.30 -11.39 -31.45
CA PHE A 111 -41.84 -10.31 -30.62
C PHE A 111 -41.22 -10.33 -29.21
N GLY A 112 -40.76 -9.17 -28.78
CA GLY A 112 -40.24 -8.90 -27.45
C GLY A 112 -41.39 -8.60 -26.48
N ARG A 113 -41.40 -9.30 -25.35
CA ARG A 113 -42.35 -9.04 -24.26
C ARG A 113 -41.62 -8.39 -23.09
N GLN A 114 -41.86 -7.10 -22.88
CA GLN A 114 -41.21 -6.35 -21.80
C GLN A 114 -41.74 -6.75 -20.42
N LYS A 115 -40.84 -6.85 -19.44
CA LYS A 115 -41.20 -6.96 -18.03
C LYS A 115 -41.86 -5.67 -17.54
N GLN A 116 -42.98 -5.78 -16.85
CA GLN A 116 -43.72 -4.65 -16.30
C GLN A 116 -43.00 -4.16 -15.03
N LEU A 117 -42.67 -2.87 -14.96
CA LEU A 117 -42.11 -2.26 -13.75
C LEU A 117 -43.19 -2.27 -12.65
N PRO A 118 -42.91 -2.79 -11.44
CA PRO A 118 -43.85 -2.68 -10.33
C PRO A 118 -44.06 -1.19 -10.00
N ILE A 119 -45.31 -0.72 -10.09
CA ILE A 119 -45.67 0.69 -9.88
C ILE A 119 -45.61 1.08 -8.38
N THR A 120 -45.20 0.21 -7.47
CA THR A 120 -45.25 0.46 -6.02
C THR A 120 -43.87 0.47 -5.37
N SER A 121 -43.51 1.66 -4.89
CA SER A 121 -42.45 2.00 -3.92
C SER A 121 -40.99 1.76 -4.29
N LEU A 122 -40.24 2.88 -4.34
CA LEU A 122 -38.83 2.94 -3.97
C LEU A 122 -38.64 2.17 -2.64
N ASN A 123 -38.15 0.94 -2.69
CA ASN A 123 -37.21 0.39 -1.71
C ASN A 123 -36.86 -1.06 -2.03
N VAL A 124 -35.56 -1.33 -1.91
CA VAL A 124 -34.90 -2.64 -1.90
C VAL A 124 -34.66 -3.32 -3.25
N GLN A 125 -33.39 -3.24 -3.63
CA GLN A 125 -32.67 -4.11 -4.55
C GLN A 125 -32.75 -5.57 -4.10
N THR A 126 -33.78 -6.29 -4.52
CA THR A 126 -33.74 -7.76 -4.63
C THR A 126 -34.59 -8.18 -5.82
N ALA A 127 -34.07 -7.98 -7.03
CA ALA A 127 -34.71 -8.43 -8.26
C ALA A 127 -34.42 -9.91 -8.50
N HIS A 128 -34.93 -10.77 -7.63
CA HIS A 128 -35.17 -12.21 -7.88
C HIS A 128 -36.64 -12.50 -7.60
N GLN A 129 -37.53 -11.73 -8.20
CA GLN A 129 -38.95 -12.07 -8.23
C GLN A 129 -39.16 -13.10 -9.34
N PRO A 130 -39.60 -14.34 -9.03
CA PRO A 130 -39.89 -15.36 -10.01
C PRO A 130 -41.01 -14.88 -10.92
N CYS A 131 -41.01 -15.33 -12.18
CA CYS A 131 -42.07 -15.03 -13.16
C CYS A 131 -43.36 -15.80 -12.81
N ASN A 132 -43.87 -15.62 -11.60
CA ASN A 132 -45.11 -16.22 -11.15
C ASN A 132 -46.27 -15.30 -11.57
N GLY A 133 -46.72 -15.52 -12.80
CA GLY A 133 -47.95 -14.95 -13.33
C GLY A 133 -47.75 -14.14 -14.61
N ALA A 134 -48.72 -14.23 -15.52
CA ALA A 134 -48.84 -13.37 -16.69
C ALA A 134 -48.84 -11.85 -16.36
N SER A 135 -48.92 -11.49 -15.07
CA SER A 135 -48.92 -10.14 -14.50
C SER A 135 -47.54 -9.48 -14.35
N ALA A 136 -46.42 -10.21 -14.47
CA ALA A 136 -45.07 -9.62 -14.36
C ALA A 136 -44.57 -9.00 -15.68
N PHE A 137 -45.27 -9.24 -16.79
CA PHE A 137 -44.89 -8.80 -18.12
C PHE A 137 -46.10 -8.17 -18.80
N VAL A 138 -45.85 -7.20 -19.69
CA VAL A 138 -46.92 -6.54 -20.47
C VAL A 138 -47.85 -7.61 -21.06
N PRO A 139 -49.18 -7.50 -20.89
CA PRO A 139 -50.12 -8.50 -21.39
C PRO A 139 -49.98 -8.62 -22.90
N VAL A 140 -49.98 -9.86 -23.38
CA VAL A 140 -50.00 -10.14 -24.82
C VAL A 140 -51.44 -9.89 -25.28
N PRO A 141 -51.68 -9.22 -26.43
CA PRO A 141 -53.03 -9.04 -26.95
C PRO A 141 -53.72 -10.38 -27.17
N ASP A 142 -55.00 -10.54 -26.76
CA ASP A 142 -55.75 -11.81 -26.86
C ASP A 142 -55.78 -12.39 -28.28
N VAL A 143 -55.63 -11.52 -29.30
CA VAL A 143 -55.57 -11.88 -30.71
C VAL A 143 -54.36 -12.75 -31.06
N VAL A 144 -53.27 -12.62 -30.29
CA VAL A 144 -51.99 -13.32 -30.54
C VAL A 144 -52.03 -14.78 -30.11
N ASP A 145 -52.83 -15.14 -29.09
CA ASP A 145 -52.90 -16.51 -28.55
C ASP A 145 -53.43 -17.53 -29.58
N LYS A 146 -54.10 -17.05 -30.63
CA LYS A 146 -54.58 -17.87 -31.77
C LYS A 146 -53.47 -18.30 -32.73
N TYR A 147 -52.32 -17.62 -32.72
CA TYR A 147 -51.24 -17.82 -33.69
C TYR A 147 -49.98 -18.37 -33.03
N THR A 148 -49.21 -19.19 -33.76
CA THR A 148 -47.95 -19.74 -33.25
C THR A 148 -46.81 -18.72 -33.43
N LEU A 149 -46.88 -17.61 -32.68
CA LEU A 149 -45.87 -16.55 -32.71
C LEU A 149 -44.71 -16.84 -31.76
N LYS A 150 -43.49 -16.48 -32.18
CA LYS A 150 -42.30 -16.58 -31.35
C LYS A 150 -42.19 -15.35 -30.46
N ILE A 151 -42.44 -15.56 -29.17
CA ILE A 151 -42.45 -14.51 -28.15
C ILE A 151 -41.34 -14.78 -27.16
N ALA A 152 -40.50 -13.78 -26.90
CA ALA A 152 -39.39 -13.88 -25.97
C ALA A 152 -39.39 -12.69 -24.99
N PRO A 153 -39.16 -12.94 -23.69
CA PRO A 153 -39.14 -11.88 -22.69
C PRO A 153 -37.89 -11.02 -22.81
N TYR A 154 -38.00 -9.74 -22.46
CA TYR A 154 -36.85 -8.87 -22.20
C TYR A 154 -37.16 -7.90 -21.04
N ASP A 155 -36.11 -7.32 -20.47
CA ASP A 155 -36.19 -6.36 -19.37
C ASP A 155 -35.33 -5.13 -19.71
N LEU A 156 -35.38 -4.09 -18.89
CA LEU A 156 -34.48 -2.96 -19.01
C LEU A 156 -33.03 -3.41 -18.76
N PRO A 157 -32.05 -2.84 -19.49
CA PRO A 157 -30.65 -3.17 -19.32
C PRO A 157 -30.14 -2.99 -17.89
N VAL A 158 -29.26 -3.88 -17.44
CA VAL A 158 -28.71 -3.85 -16.08
C VAL A 158 -27.92 -2.57 -15.86
N ASN A 159 -28.32 -1.82 -14.83
CA ASN A 159 -27.66 -0.58 -14.45
C ASN A 159 -26.56 -0.83 -13.40
N GLN A 160 -25.34 -0.35 -13.67
CA GLN A 160 -24.26 -0.27 -12.70
C GLN A 160 -23.76 1.18 -12.58
N TYR A 161 -24.19 1.87 -11.51
CA TYR A 161 -23.83 3.27 -11.21
C TYR A 161 -24.18 4.26 -12.33
N GLY A 162 -25.32 4.06 -12.99
CA GLY A 162 -25.80 4.87 -14.11
C GLY A 162 -25.29 4.42 -15.48
N ILE A 163 -24.38 3.44 -15.54
CA ILE A 163 -23.78 2.95 -16.79
C ILE A 163 -24.23 1.51 -17.05
N HIS A 164 -24.74 1.28 -18.26
CA HIS A 164 -25.25 -0.01 -18.71
C HIS A 164 -24.14 -0.75 -19.46
N ARG A 165 -23.73 -1.91 -18.94
CA ARG A 165 -22.64 -2.77 -19.47
C ARG A 165 -23.10 -4.19 -19.82
N PHE A 166 -24.20 -4.62 -19.20
CA PHE A 166 -24.64 -6.00 -19.19
C PHE A 166 -26.11 -6.10 -19.62
N GLU A 167 -26.43 -7.23 -20.23
CA GLU A 167 -27.79 -7.61 -20.61
C GLU A 167 -28.10 -8.98 -20.02
N HIS A 168 -29.37 -9.21 -19.67
CA HIS A 168 -29.81 -10.53 -19.21
C HIS A 168 -29.81 -11.50 -20.39
N ALA A 169 -29.19 -12.66 -20.27
CA ALA A 169 -29.26 -13.70 -21.32
C ALA A 169 -30.43 -14.66 -21.09
N LEU A 170 -30.74 -14.95 -19.82
CA LEU A 170 -31.69 -15.98 -19.42
C LEU A 170 -32.64 -15.42 -18.36
N PHE A 171 -33.94 -15.68 -18.53
CA PHE A 171 -34.99 -15.33 -17.57
C PHE A 171 -35.55 -16.57 -16.88
N PRO A 172 -35.51 -16.64 -15.54
CA PRO A 172 -36.15 -17.73 -14.80
C PRO A 172 -37.67 -17.54 -14.81
N CYS A 173 -38.36 -18.30 -15.67
CA CYS A 173 -39.80 -18.17 -15.89
C CYS A 173 -40.68 -18.99 -14.92
N ASN A 174 -40.14 -19.96 -14.19
CA ASN A 174 -40.86 -20.65 -13.10
C ASN A 174 -39.87 -21.45 -12.23
N GLU A 175 -39.71 -21.09 -10.95
CA GLU A 175 -38.81 -21.80 -10.03
C GLU A 175 -39.26 -23.25 -9.79
N ALA A 176 -40.57 -23.51 -9.78
CA ALA A 176 -41.12 -24.85 -9.54
C ALA A 176 -40.91 -25.83 -10.70
N LYS A 177 -40.77 -25.32 -11.94
CA LYS A 177 -40.54 -26.16 -13.15
C LYS A 177 -39.13 -26.02 -13.74
N LYS A 178 -38.24 -25.24 -13.11
CA LYS A 178 -36.90 -24.88 -13.66
C LYS A 178 -36.95 -24.44 -15.13
N GLN A 179 -38.02 -23.78 -15.56
CA GLN A 179 -38.14 -23.32 -16.94
C GLN A 179 -37.40 -22.00 -17.10
N ILE A 180 -36.30 -22.04 -17.86
CA ILE A 180 -35.48 -20.89 -18.19
C ILE A 180 -35.78 -20.52 -19.64
N LYS A 181 -36.21 -19.28 -19.89
CA LYS A 181 -36.42 -18.78 -21.25
C LYS A 181 -35.27 -17.86 -21.66
N PRO A 182 -34.77 -17.95 -22.90
CA PRO A 182 -33.79 -17.00 -23.41
C PRO A 182 -34.40 -15.60 -23.50
N ASN A 183 -33.59 -14.57 -23.27
CA ASN A 183 -33.95 -13.19 -23.59
C ASN A 183 -34.28 -13.07 -25.09
N PHE A 184 -35.18 -12.15 -25.44
CA PHE A 184 -35.47 -11.70 -26.80
C PHE A 184 -34.26 -11.65 -27.73
N ILE A 185 -33.16 -11.03 -27.28
CA ILE A 185 -31.94 -10.89 -28.08
C ILE A 185 -31.24 -12.25 -28.27
N LEU A 186 -31.18 -13.08 -27.23
CA LEU A 186 -30.60 -14.41 -27.30
C LEU A 186 -31.44 -15.36 -28.17
N ALA A 187 -32.76 -15.30 -28.05
CA ALA A 187 -33.69 -16.09 -28.85
C ALA A 187 -33.53 -15.80 -30.35
N ALA A 188 -33.33 -14.52 -30.70
CA ALA A 188 -33.04 -14.12 -32.08
C ALA A 188 -31.71 -14.68 -32.59
N ALA A 189 -30.64 -14.55 -31.81
CA ALA A 189 -29.34 -15.11 -32.16
C ALA A 189 -29.39 -16.65 -32.29
N GLN A 190 -30.13 -17.34 -31.42
CA GLN A 190 -30.34 -18.79 -31.47
C GLN A 190 -31.10 -19.21 -32.73
N MET A 191 -32.12 -18.45 -33.15
CA MET A 191 -32.82 -18.70 -34.40
C MET A 191 -31.94 -18.56 -35.65
N ARG A 192 -30.82 -17.85 -35.58
CA ARG A 192 -29.82 -17.79 -36.67
C ARG A 192 -28.85 -18.97 -36.64
N ASN A 193 -28.88 -19.81 -35.60
CA ASN A 193 -27.82 -20.76 -35.27
C ASN A 193 -26.44 -20.08 -35.10
N GLU A 194 -26.43 -18.80 -34.75
CA GLU A 194 -25.21 -17.98 -34.58
C GLU A 194 -24.98 -17.63 -33.09
N ALA A 195 -25.82 -18.12 -32.18
CA ALA A 195 -25.66 -17.90 -30.74
C ALA A 195 -24.55 -18.79 -30.15
N PRO A 196 -23.81 -18.28 -29.14
CA PRO A 196 -22.89 -19.10 -28.37
C PRO A 196 -23.63 -20.21 -27.61
N GLN A 197 -22.98 -21.38 -27.50
CA GLN A 197 -23.55 -22.59 -26.88
C GLN A 197 -23.70 -22.49 -25.36
N THR A 198 -22.85 -21.71 -24.70
CA THR A 198 -22.85 -21.52 -23.25
C THR A 198 -22.84 -20.03 -22.92
N ILE A 199 -23.89 -19.55 -22.28
CA ILE A 199 -24.01 -18.15 -21.84
C ILE A 199 -24.48 -18.16 -20.39
N ASP A 200 -23.84 -17.34 -19.58
CA ASP A 200 -24.23 -17.11 -18.19
C ASP A 200 -25.61 -16.41 -18.12
N SER A 201 -26.16 -16.23 -16.92
CA SER A 201 -27.43 -15.52 -16.74
C SER A 201 -27.42 -14.08 -17.29
N GLN A 202 -26.23 -13.48 -17.36
CA GLN A 202 -25.98 -12.16 -17.91
C GLN A 202 -24.76 -12.22 -18.83
N PHE A 203 -24.74 -11.38 -19.86
CA PHE A 203 -23.58 -11.23 -20.74
C PHE A 203 -23.19 -9.76 -20.87
N ALA A 204 -21.90 -9.49 -21.03
CA ALA A 204 -21.40 -8.14 -21.26
C ALA A 204 -21.45 -7.81 -22.75
N ILE A 205 -21.98 -6.63 -23.06
CA ILE A 205 -22.08 -6.15 -24.44
C ILE A 205 -20.73 -5.60 -24.87
N ASN A 206 -20.32 -5.91 -26.11
CA ASN A 206 -19.06 -5.43 -26.63
C ASN A 206 -19.17 -4.02 -27.17
N PHE A 207 -18.85 -3.09 -26.28
CA PHE A 207 -18.91 -1.68 -26.61
C PHE A 207 -17.69 -1.14 -27.39
N MET A 208 -16.59 -1.89 -27.44
CA MET A 208 -15.43 -1.55 -28.27
C MET A 208 -15.71 -1.70 -29.77
N ALA A 209 -16.65 -2.58 -30.13
CA ALA A 209 -17.10 -2.75 -31.50
C ALA A 209 -18.02 -1.60 -31.97
N ILE A 210 -18.58 -0.79 -31.05
CA ILE A 210 -19.49 0.33 -31.38
C ILE A 210 -18.79 1.54 -32.01
N ASN A 211 -17.48 1.50 -32.15
CA ASN A 211 -16.87 2.36 -33.15
C ASN A 211 -17.41 2.05 -34.56
N ARG A 212 -18.29 1.07 -34.75
CA ARG A 212 -19.17 0.91 -35.91
C ARG A 212 -20.55 1.49 -35.62
N VAL A 213 -20.99 2.45 -36.44
CA VAL A 213 -22.37 2.97 -36.38
C VAL A 213 -23.32 1.87 -36.84
N LEU A 214 -24.35 1.53 -36.05
CA LEU A 214 -25.39 0.64 -36.52
C LEU A 214 -26.18 1.35 -37.63
N PRO A 215 -26.38 0.71 -38.80
CA PRO A 215 -27.15 1.33 -39.87
C PRO A 215 -28.58 1.56 -39.40
N ASN A 216 -28.97 2.83 -39.40
CA ASN A 216 -30.29 3.30 -39.01
C ASN A 216 -31.08 3.64 -40.28
N ILE A 217 -32.21 2.97 -40.48
CA ILE A 217 -33.10 3.20 -41.63
C ILE A 217 -34.43 3.73 -41.10
N SER A 218 -34.93 4.79 -41.74
CA SER A 218 -36.18 5.41 -41.32
C SER A 218 -37.37 4.46 -41.56
N PHE A 219 -38.32 4.47 -40.63
CA PHE A 219 -39.57 3.71 -40.74
C PHE A 219 -40.33 4.05 -42.04
N GLU A 220 -40.39 5.33 -42.40
CA GLU A 220 -41.10 5.81 -43.60
C GLU A 220 -40.47 5.28 -44.90
N SER A 221 -39.14 5.19 -44.97
CA SER A 221 -38.45 4.65 -46.15
C SER A 221 -38.79 3.19 -46.40
N ILE A 222 -38.91 2.39 -45.34
CA ILE A 222 -39.31 0.97 -45.43
C ILE A 222 -40.78 0.85 -45.80
N ARG A 223 -41.65 1.67 -45.18
CA ARG A 223 -43.09 1.70 -45.49
C ARG A 223 -43.35 2.07 -46.95
N SER A 224 -42.62 3.04 -47.50
CA SER A 224 -42.79 3.50 -48.88
C SER A 224 -42.15 2.57 -49.91
N GLY A 225 -41.50 1.48 -49.50
CA GLY A 225 -40.79 0.57 -50.41
C GLY A 225 -39.51 1.16 -51.02
N ASN A 226 -39.03 2.32 -50.53
CA ASN A 226 -37.80 2.96 -51.01
C ASN A 226 -36.58 2.34 -50.32
N ILE A 227 -36.38 1.05 -50.55
CA ILE A 227 -35.34 0.24 -49.90
C ILE A 227 -34.47 -0.47 -50.92
N VAL A 228 -33.17 -0.51 -50.66
CA VAL A 228 -32.17 -1.22 -51.46
C VAL A 228 -32.09 -2.66 -50.93
N PRO A 229 -32.54 -3.69 -51.68
CA PRO A 229 -32.65 -5.07 -51.18
C PRO A 229 -31.31 -5.61 -50.65
N GLU A 230 -30.19 -5.25 -51.27
CA GLU A 230 -28.84 -5.67 -50.91
C GLU A 230 -28.42 -5.21 -49.50
N LEU A 231 -29.07 -4.18 -48.96
CA LEU A 231 -28.82 -3.75 -47.58
C LEU A 231 -29.43 -4.72 -46.55
N PHE A 232 -30.53 -5.40 -46.89
CA PHE A 232 -31.31 -6.20 -45.95
C PHE A 232 -31.00 -7.70 -46.02
N GLN A 233 -30.43 -8.18 -47.13
CA GLN A 233 -30.05 -9.58 -47.31
C GLN A 233 -29.07 -10.06 -46.21
N ASP A 234 -29.37 -11.21 -45.61
CA ASP A 234 -28.62 -11.84 -44.49
C ASP A 234 -28.55 -10.99 -43.19
N ARG A 235 -29.30 -9.88 -43.12
CA ARG A 235 -29.33 -9.00 -41.94
C ARG A 235 -30.59 -9.20 -41.10
N THR A 236 -30.46 -8.91 -39.81
CA THR A 236 -31.56 -8.86 -38.86
C THR A 236 -32.04 -7.42 -38.73
N VAL A 237 -33.34 -7.20 -38.92
CA VAL A 237 -33.98 -5.87 -38.79
C VAL A 237 -34.61 -5.77 -37.40
N LEU A 238 -34.15 -4.82 -36.61
CA LEU A 238 -34.64 -4.55 -35.26
C LEU A 238 -35.50 -3.28 -35.25
N VAL A 239 -36.79 -3.46 -34.96
CA VAL A 239 -37.79 -2.41 -34.86
C VAL A 239 -38.07 -2.10 -33.39
N GLY A 240 -37.95 -0.84 -33.02
CA GLY A 240 -38.14 -0.43 -31.64
C GLY A 240 -38.23 1.07 -31.43
N LEU A 241 -38.64 1.45 -30.22
CA LEU A 241 -38.77 2.86 -29.85
C LEU A 241 -37.42 3.57 -29.92
N GLY A 242 -37.38 4.62 -30.74
CA GLY A 242 -36.23 5.52 -30.85
C GLY A 242 -36.08 6.40 -29.61
N LYS A 243 -35.07 7.26 -29.62
CA LYS A 243 -34.82 8.23 -28.55
C LYS A 243 -35.89 9.33 -28.61
N SER A 244 -36.74 9.41 -27.60
CA SER A 244 -37.66 10.54 -27.41
C SER A 244 -36.99 11.66 -26.60
N SER A 245 -37.45 12.91 -26.78
CA SER A 245 -36.96 14.06 -26.02
C SER A 245 -37.17 13.93 -24.50
N ASP A 246 -38.19 13.16 -24.09
CA ASP A 246 -38.58 12.97 -22.69
C ASP A 246 -37.83 11.81 -22.00
N SER A 247 -36.99 11.07 -22.72
CA SER A 247 -36.24 9.93 -22.17
C SER A 247 -34.74 10.25 -22.10
N PRO A 248 -34.09 10.12 -20.93
CA PRO A 248 -32.66 10.42 -20.78
C PRO A 248 -31.74 9.49 -21.58
N GLY A 249 -32.28 8.38 -22.11
CA GLY A 249 -31.53 7.34 -22.83
C GLY A 249 -30.58 6.54 -21.92
N PHE A 250 -29.98 5.50 -22.49
CA PHE A 250 -29.07 4.59 -21.79
C PHE A 250 -27.63 5.06 -21.95
N GLN A 251 -26.95 5.28 -20.83
CA GLN A 251 -25.52 5.57 -20.83
C GLN A 251 -24.73 4.27 -20.96
N THR A 252 -23.77 4.25 -21.87
CA THR A 252 -22.86 3.11 -22.08
C THR A 252 -21.42 3.58 -21.87
N PRO A 253 -20.44 2.66 -21.76
CA PRO A 253 -19.04 3.02 -21.63
C PRO A 253 -18.54 4.03 -22.66
N VAL A 254 -19.09 4.02 -23.88
CA VAL A 254 -18.69 4.93 -24.97
C VAL A 254 -19.66 6.11 -25.14
N HIS A 255 -20.95 5.89 -24.87
CA HIS A 255 -22.00 6.90 -25.06
C HIS A 255 -22.50 7.48 -23.75
N THR A 256 -22.14 8.73 -23.47
CA THR A 256 -22.50 9.44 -22.24
C THR A 256 -23.19 10.78 -22.55
N GLY A 257 -24.05 11.25 -21.65
CA GLY A 257 -24.72 12.54 -21.76
C GLY A 257 -25.67 12.63 -22.97
N SER A 258 -25.52 13.67 -23.79
CA SER A 258 -26.39 13.91 -24.96
C SER A 258 -26.34 12.79 -26.01
N ARG A 259 -25.27 12.01 -26.05
CA ARG A 259 -25.09 10.88 -26.96
C ARG A 259 -25.63 9.55 -26.44
N SER A 260 -26.37 9.53 -25.32
CA SER A 260 -26.99 8.31 -24.78
C SER A 260 -27.82 7.57 -25.84
N LEU A 261 -27.80 6.24 -25.76
CA LEU A 261 -28.46 5.35 -26.72
C LEU A 261 -29.96 5.20 -26.39
N SER A 262 -30.77 5.00 -27.43
CA SER A 262 -32.13 4.48 -27.29
C SER A 262 -32.12 3.00 -26.91
N LEU A 263 -33.26 2.48 -26.43
CA LEU A 263 -33.39 1.05 -26.08
C LEU A 263 -33.16 0.16 -27.30
N VAL A 264 -33.67 0.57 -28.46
CA VAL A 264 -33.52 -0.18 -29.72
C VAL A 264 -32.05 -0.19 -30.18
N GLU A 265 -31.32 0.90 -30.02
CA GLU A 265 -29.87 0.94 -30.30
C GLU A 265 -29.08 0.05 -29.35
N TYR A 266 -29.39 0.11 -28.06
CA TYR A 266 -28.75 -0.74 -27.05
C TYR A 266 -28.97 -2.24 -27.37
N ASN A 267 -30.21 -2.62 -27.64
CA ASN A 267 -30.58 -3.99 -28.05
C ASN A 267 -29.92 -4.40 -29.37
N GLY A 268 -29.74 -3.47 -30.31
CA GLY A 268 -29.01 -3.68 -31.55
C GLY A 268 -27.54 -4.05 -31.31
N PHE A 269 -26.87 -3.35 -30.38
CA PHE A 269 -25.49 -3.68 -30.00
C PHE A 269 -25.38 -5.00 -29.22
N ALA A 270 -26.36 -5.30 -28.37
CA ALA A 270 -26.45 -6.58 -27.69
C ALA A 270 -26.55 -7.72 -28.71
N LEU A 271 -27.42 -7.57 -29.72
CA LEU A 271 -27.61 -8.55 -30.78
C LEU A 271 -26.37 -8.72 -31.64
N ASP A 272 -25.75 -7.62 -32.07
CA ASP A 272 -24.49 -7.64 -32.85
C ASP A 272 -23.38 -8.37 -32.09
N THR A 273 -23.28 -8.16 -30.77
CA THR A 273 -22.31 -8.84 -29.90
C THR A 273 -22.54 -10.36 -29.88
N LEU A 274 -23.79 -10.82 -29.79
CA LEU A 274 -24.11 -12.25 -29.79
C LEU A 274 -23.86 -12.90 -31.14
N ILE A 275 -24.30 -12.27 -32.23
CA ILE A 275 -24.20 -12.79 -33.60
C ILE A 275 -22.74 -12.82 -34.09
N GLU A 276 -21.92 -11.84 -33.71
CA GLU A 276 -20.49 -11.85 -34.02
C GLU A 276 -19.65 -12.70 -33.05
N ASN A 277 -20.27 -13.31 -32.03
CA ASN A 277 -19.63 -14.07 -30.95
C ASN A 277 -18.48 -13.29 -30.28
N ARG A 278 -18.73 -12.01 -29.96
CA ARG A 278 -17.75 -11.10 -29.35
C ARG A 278 -18.08 -10.74 -27.91
N ILE A 279 -18.72 -11.66 -27.20
CA ILE A 279 -19.12 -11.46 -25.80
C ILE A 279 -17.88 -11.21 -24.95
N ILE A 280 -17.91 -10.17 -24.12
CA ILE A 280 -16.82 -9.87 -23.21
C ILE A 280 -16.95 -10.76 -21.98
N GLN A 281 -15.95 -11.60 -21.73
CA GLN A 281 -15.93 -12.50 -20.60
C GLN A 281 -15.41 -11.78 -19.36
N TRP A 282 -16.28 -11.67 -18.36
CA TRP A 282 -15.91 -11.22 -17.03
C TRP A 282 -15.62 -12.46 -16.18
N PRO A 283 -14.45 -12.56 -15.54
CA PRO A 283 -14.11 -13.73 -14.75
C PRO A 283 -15.09 -13.86 -13.58
N GLY A 284 -15.66 -15.05 -13.44
CA GLY A 284 -16.46 -15.38 -12.26
C GLY A 284 -15.64 -15.30 -10.98
N ARG A 285 -16.30 -15.28 -9.83
CA ARG A 285 -15.67 -15.11 -8.53
C ARG A 285 -14.51 -16.08 -8.28
N TYR A 286 -14.68 -17.35 -8.61
CA TYR A 286 -13.63 -18.36 -8.43
C TYR A 286 -12.42 -18.14 -9.34
N ALA A 287 -12.63 -17.64 -10.57
CA ALA A 287 -11.55 -17.30 -11.48
C ALA A 287 -10.74 -16.10 -10.94
N ILE A 288 -11.42 -15.08 -10.39
CA ILE A 288 -10.76 -13.95 -9.73
C ILE A 288 -9.92 -14.44 -8.55
N LEU A 289 -10.46 -15.30 -7.69
CA LEU A 289 -9.76 -15.87 -6.55
C LEU A 289 -8.50 -16.63 -6.98
N LEU A 290 -8.57 -17.45 -8.04
CA LEU A 290 -7.42 -18.17 -8.57
C LEU A 290 -6.34 -17.22 -9.12
N ILE A 291 -6.74 -16.20 -9.88
CA ILE A 291 -5.81 -15.20 -10.43
C ILE A 291 -5.11 -14.45 -9.30
N VAL A 292 -5.87 -13.93 -8.32
CA VAL A 292 -5.31 -13.18 -7.17
C VAL A 292 -4.38 -14.08 -6.35
N SER A 293 -4.79 -15.32 -6.08
CA SER A 293 -3.97 -16.28 -5.34
C SER A 293 -2.66 -16.58 -6.08
N GLY A 294 -2.72 -16.78 -7.41
CA GLY A 294 -1.54 -16.96 -8.25
C GLY A 294 -0.58 -15.78 -8.17
N ILE A 295 -1.08 -14.54 -8.26
CA ILE A 295 -0.27 -13.32 -8.15
C ILE A 295 0.37 -13.20 -6.76
N VAL A 296 -0.37 -13.48 -5.69
CA VAL A 296 0.17 -13.42 -4.32
C VAL A 296 1.27 -14.46 -4.11
N ILE A 297 1.05 -15.69 -4.54
CA ILE A 297 2.04 -16.77 -4.45
C ILE A 297 3.28 -16.40 -5.24
N VAL A 298 3.14 -16.08 -6.53
CA VAL A 298 4.27 -15.72 -7.39
C VAL A 298 5.02 -14.52 -6.81
N GLY A 299 4.32 -13.47 -6.35
CA GLY A 299 4.94 -12.31 -5.72
C GLY A 299 5.74 -12.65 -4.46
N LEU A 300 5.19 -13.48 -3.57
CA LEU A 300 5.87 -13.90 -2.33
C LEU A 300 7.10 -14.79 -2.57
N PHE A 301 7.16 -15.53 -3.68
CA PHE A 301 8.31 -16.37 -4.03
C PHE A 301 9.35 -15.63 -4.88
N VAL A 302 8.92 -14.81 -5.83
CA VAL A 302 9.80 -14.18 -6.82
C VAL A 302 10.45 -12.90 -6.27
N PHE A 303 9.68 -12.02 -5.63
CA PHE A 303 10.22 -10.74 -5.17
C PHE A 303 11.33 -10.82 -4.11
N PRO A 304 11.36 -11.81 -3.19
CA PRO A 304 12.50 -11.99 -2.28
C PRO A 304 13.80 -12.43 -2.97
N LEU A 305 13.74 -13.00 -4.18
CA LEU A 305 14.91 -13.43 -4.93
C LEU A 305 15.65 -12.27 -5.60
N PHE A 306 14.99 -11.12 -5.75
CA PHE A 306 15.57 -9.95 -6.39
C PHE A 306 16.41 -9.10 -5.43
N SER A 307 17.49 -8.52 -5.99
CA SER A 307 18.21 -7.42 -5.36
C SER A 307 17.28 -6.22 -5.14
N ASP A 308 17.68 -5.26 -4.30
CA ASP A 308 16.79 -4.14 -3.95
C ASP A 308 16.45 -3.26 -5.14
N THR A 309 17.41 -2.99 -6.02
CA THR A 309 17.18 -2.25 -7.27
C THR A 309 16.24 -3.00 -8.21
N LEU A 310 16.47 -4.30 -8.43
CA LEU A 310 15.62 -5.14 -9.28
C LEU A 310 14.20 -5.29 -8.71
N PHE A 311 14.05 -5.30 -7.39
CA PHE A 311 12.73 -5.34 -6.75
C PHE A 311 11.90 -4.09 -7.09
N PHE A 312 12.49 -2.89 -6.99
CA PHE A 312 11.78 -1.65 -7.36
C PHE A 312 11.50 -1.55 -8.85
N ILE A 313 12.47 -1.92 -9.70
CA ILE A 313 12.29 -1.95 -11.16
C ILE A 313 11.18 -2.94 -11.54
N GLY A 314 11.22 -4.15 -10.97
CA GLY A 314 10.23 -5.19 -11.22
C GLY A 314 8.83 -4.78 -10.75
N ALA A 315 8.71 -4.20 -9.55
CA ALA A 315 7.44 -3.66 -9.07
C ALA A 315 6.94 -2.52 -9.97
N GLY A 316 7.81 -1.59 -10.37
CA GLY A 316 7.48 -0.48 -11.26
C GLY A 316 7.03 -0.92 -12.65
N LEU A 317 7.61 -1.99 -13.20
CA LEU A 317 7.23 -2.56 -14.51
C LEU A 317 5.98 -3.43 -14.43
N PHE A 318 5.71 -4.08 -13.30
CA PHE A 318 4.56 -4.98 -13.14
C PHE A 318 3.22 -4.28 -13.38
N TYR A 319 3.04 -3.07 -12.83
CA TYR A 319 1.80 -2.31 -13.01
C TYR A 319 1.49 -1.97 -14.47
N PRO A 320 2.36 -1.27 -15.23
CA PRO A 320 2.08 -0.95 -16.63
C PRO A 320 1.95 -2.22 -17.49
N LEU A 321 2.73 -3.27 -17.23
CA LEU A 321 2.58 -4.56 -17.93
C LEU A 321 1.20 -5.18 -17.69
N THR A 322 0.68 -5.09 -16.47
CA THR A 322 -0.68 -5.59 -16.15
C THR A 322 -1.75 -4.79 -16.87
N VAL A 323 -1.62 -3.46 -16.93
CA VAL A 323 -2.54 -2.57 -17.65
C VAL A 323 -2.53 -2.86 -19.15
N ILE A 324 -1.34 -2.93 -19.75
CA ILE A 324 -1.17 -3.23 -21.19
C ILE A 324 -1.64 -4.64 -21.51
N GLY A 325 -1.30 -5.64 -20.69
CA GLY A 325 -1.73 -7.02 -20.84
C GLY A 325 -3.25 -7.16 -20.78
N SER A 326 -3.89 -6.48 -19.83
CA SER A 326 -5.37 -6.44 -19.74
C SER A 326 -5.99 -5.77 -20.97
N PHE A 327 -5.41 -4.67 -21.46
CA PHE A 327 -5.89 -4.00 -22.67
C PHE A 327 -5.80 -4.90 -23.91
N LEU A 328 -4.68 -5.61 -24.08
CA LEU A 328 -4.49 -6.53 -25.20
C LEU A 328 -5.43 -7.74 -25.12
N LEU A 329 -5.61 -8.33 -23.94
CA LEU A 329 -6.57 -9.42 -23.72
C LEU A 329 -8.00 -8.99 -24.00
N LEU A 330 -8.38 -7.80 -23.55
CA LEU A 330 -9.70 -7.25 -23.84
C LEU A 330 -9.88 -7.04 -25.35
N ARG A 331 -8.88 -6.49 -26.04
CA ARG A 331 -8.95 -6.14 -27.46
C ARG A 331 -9.01 -7.36 -28.38
N TYR A 332 -8.20 -8.39 -28.10
CA TYR A 332 -8.01 -9.52 -29.02
C TYR A 332 -8.69 -10.82 -28.56
N ALA A 333 -8.81 -11.04 -27.24
CA ALA A 333 -9.41 -12.24 -26.69
C ALA A 333 -10.82 -12.00 -26.10
N PHE A 334 -11.28 -10.74 -26.05
CA PHE A 334 -12.55 -10.36 -25.40
C PHE A 334 -12.64 -10.79 -23.92
N VAL A 335 -11.50 -10.90 -23.23
CA VAL A 335 -11.43 -11.25 -21.80
C VAL A 335 -11.06 -10.02 -20.99
N TRP A 336 -11.85 -9.70 -19.96
CA TRP A 336 -11.55 -8.61 -19.03
C TRP A 336 -10.85 -9.13 -17.76
N LEU A 337 -9.64 -8.64 -17.47
CA LEU A 337 -8.94 -9.00 -16.24
C LEU A 337 -9.39 -8.15 -15.04
N PRO A 338 -9.40 -8.70 -13.81
CA PRO A 338 -9.71 -7.97 -12.59
C PRO A 338 -8.50 -7.11 -12.16
N VAL A 339 -8.19 -6.08 -12.96
CA VAL A 339 -6.96 -5.29 -12.84
C VAL A 339 -6.83 -4.67 -11.45
N MET A 340 -7.91 -4.13 -10.89
CA MET A 340 -7.85 -3.46 -9.59
C MET A 340 -7.55 -4.43 -8.45
N GLN A 341 -8.09 -5.66 -8.49
CA GLN A 341 -7.77 -6.70 -7.51
C GLN A 341 -6.31 -7.15 -7.64
N ILE A 342 -5.83 -7.33 -8.88
CA ILE A 342 -4.43 -7.70 -9.14
C ILE A 342 -3.48 -6.61 -8.62
N MET A 343 -3.77 -5.34 -8.90
CA MET A 343 -2.97 -4.21 -8.41
C MET A 343 -3.00 -4.10 -6.89
N ALA A 344 -4.17 -4.29 -6.25
CA ALA A 344 -4.29 -4.29 -4.80
C ALA A 344 -3.47 -5.44 -4.16
N ALA A 345 -3.57 -6.65 -4.72
CA ALA A 345 -2.81 -7.83 -4.30
C ALA A 345 -1.30 -7.61 -4.40
N ALA A 346 -0.84 -7.14 -5.57
CA ALA A 346 0.57 -6.85 -5.80
C ALA A 346 1.08 -5.76 -4.85
N THR A 347 0.28 -4.73 -4.59
CA THR A 347 0.64 -3.65 -3.65
C THR A 347 0.78 -4.16 -2.22
N ALA A 348 -0.15 -5.01 -1.76
CA ALA A 348 -0.07 -5.60 -0.42
C ALA A 348 1.17 -6.49 -0.25
N VAL A 349 1.47 -7.35 -1.24
CA VAL A 349 2.68 -8.18 -1.24
C VAL A 349 3.94 -7.33 -1.27
N PHE A 350 3.95 -6.27 -2.10
CA PHE A 350 5.06 -5.33 -2.18
C PHE A 350 5.32 -4.66 -0.83
N MET A 351 4.28 -4.11 -0.18
CA MET A 351 4.39 -3.47 1.14
C MET A 351 4.93 -4.43 2.20
N PHE A 352 4.45 -5.68 2.21
CA PHE A 352 4.93 -6.70 3.13
C PHE A 352 6.43 -7.00 2.95
N ILE A 353 6.87 -7.24 1.72
CA ILE A 353 8.28 -7.55 1.42
C ILE A 353 9.17 -6.35 1.68
N PHE A 354 8.73 -5.15 1.29
CA PHE A 354 9.45 -3.92 1.57
C PHE A 354 9.63 -3.69 3.07
N GLY A 355 8.57 -3.81 3.87
CA GLY A 355 8.64 -3.70 5.33
C GLY A 355 9.59 -4.71 5.95
N ARG A 356 9.57 -5.97 5.47
CA ARG A 356 10.49 -7.01 5.92
C ARG A 356 11.95 -6.68 5.60
N LYS A 357 12.24 -6.24 4.36
CA LYS A 357 13.60 -5.84 3.96
C LYS A 357 14.09 -4.63 4.76
N TYR A 358 13.21 -3.65 5.01
CA TYR A 358 13.52 -2.44 5.77
C TYR A 358 13.87 -2.76 7.23
N MET A 359 13.06 -3.58 7.91
CA MET A 359 13.32 -3.99 9.30
C MET A 359 14.65 -4.74 9.44
N SER A 360 14.96 -5.66 8.51
CA SER A 360 16.21 -6.40 8.52
C SER A 360 17.44 -5.49 8.35
N LYS A 361 17.34 -4.43 7.53
CA LYS A 361 18.43 -3.46 7.35
C LYS A 361 18.63 -2.59 8.59
N ASN A 362 17.56 -2.17 9.24
CA ASN A 362 17.64 -1.35 10.44
C ASN A 362 18.29 -2.09 11.61
N GLN A 363 17.99 -3.38 11.76
CA GLN A 363 18.64 -4.23 12.77
C GLN A 363 20.15 -4.33 12.50
N PHE A 364 20.55 -4.62 11.26
CA PHE A 364 21.95 -4.69 10.88
C PHE A 364 22.68 -3.35 11.04
N ALA A 365 22.07 -2.24 10.62
CA ALA A 365 22.65 -0.90 10.79
C ALA A 365 22.85 -0.57 12.28
N ARG A 366 21.89 -0.92 13.13
CA ARG A 366 21.99 -0.74 14.58
C ARG A 366 23.12 -1.56 15.19
N GLU A 367 23.25 -2.83 14.82
CA GLU A 367 24.36 -3.70 15.25
C GLU A 367 25.72 -3.13 14.82
N VAL A 368 25.86 -2.69 13.57
CA VAL A 368 27.10 -2.10 13.06
C VAL A 368 27.45 -0.79 13.77
N ILE A 369 26.47 0.07 14.04
CA ILE A 369 26.68 1.33 14.77
C ILE A 369 27.14 1.04 16.20
N LEU A 370 26.48 0.11 16.90
CA LEU A 370 26.82 -0.25 18.28
C LEU A 370 28.24 -0.84 18.35
N ASN A 371 28.56 -1.83 17.51
CA ASN A 371 29.88 -2.45 17.48
C ASN A 371 31.01 -1.46 17.11
N LYS A 372 30.75 -0.53 16.17
CA LYS A 372 31.74 0.50 15.84
C LYS A 372 31.87 1.56 16.93
N SER A 373 30.80 1.86 17.66
CA SER A 373 30.85 2.81 18.77
C SER A 373 31.69 2.31 19.94
N GLU A 374 31.65 1.00 20.23
CA GLU A 374 32.53 0.38 21.24
C GLU A 374 33.99 0.42 20.81
N GLN A 375 34.29 0.06 19.55
CA GLN A 375 35.66 0.14 19.03
C GLN A 375 36.22 1.57 18.98
N LEU A 376 35.37 2.57 18.70
CA LEU A 376 35.77 3.98 18.73
C LEU A 376 36.02 4.46 20.17
N LYS A 377 35.19 4.04 21.13
CA LYS A 377 35.36 4.36 22.54
C LYS A 377 36.69 3.83 23.08
N ASP A 378 37.03 2.57 22.78
CA ASP A 378 38.29 1.96 23.21
C ASP A 378 39.52 2.63 22.59
N ARG A 379 39.40 3.15 21.36
CA ARG A 379 40.51 3.81 20.65
C ARG A 379 40.77 5.24 21.11
N PHE A 380 39.73 6.00 21.45
CA PHE A 380 39.86 7.41 21.86
C PHE A 380 40.04 7.59 23.37
N PHE A 381 39.58 6.62 24.18
CA PHE A 381 39.68 6.67 25.64
C PHE A 381 40.13 5.32 26.19
N PRO A 382 41.42 4.95 26.07
CA PRO A 382 41.90 3.74 26.74
C PRO A 382 41.64 3.87 28.24
N ASP A 383 41.05 2.83 28.82
CA ASP A 383 40.49 2.71 30.17
C ASP A 383 41.46 3.00 31.36
N GLY A 384 42.64 3.53 31.07
CA GLY A 384 43.70 3.87 32.02
C GLY A 384 44.39 5.22 31.79
N PHE A 385 43.97 6.08 30.84
CA PHE A 385 44.74 7.30 30.53
C PHE A 385 44.90 8.24 31.73
N TYR A 386 43.81 8.59 32.42
CA TYR A 386 43.84 9.45 33.61
C TYR A 386 44.16 8.68 34.91
N ALA A 387 44.02 7.35 34.91
CA ALA A 387 44.21 6.48 36.06
C ALA A 387 45.66 5.94 36.19
N SER A 388 46.42 5.90 35.09
CA SER A 388 47.75 5.32 35.05
C SER A 388 48.75 6.12 35.89
N GLN A 389 49.47 5.43 36.78
CA GLN A 389 50.56 5.99 37.58
C GLN A 389 51.69 6.56 36.69
N ALA A 390 51.88 5.99 35.50
CA ALA A 390 52.90 6.45 34.55
C ALA A 390 52.61 7.85 33.98
N TYR A 391 51.33 8.24 33.87
CA TYR A 391 50.95 9.59 33.44
C TYR A 391 51.33 10.62 34.50
N TRP A 392 50.95 10.37 35.75
CA TRP A 392 51.26 11.25 36.87
C TRP A 392 52.77 11.33 37.17
N ALA A 393 53.53 10.27 36.93
CA ALA A 393 54.99 10.30 36.98
C ALA A 393 55.58 11.29 35.95
N LYS A 394 55.04 11.34 34.72
CA LYS A 394 55.46 12.33 33.71
C LYS A 394 55.12 13.76 34.12
N VAL A 395 53.91 13.98 34.65
CA VAL A 395 53.47 15.30 35.14
C VAL A 395 54.36 15.80 36.28
N VAL A 396 54.65 14.96 37.29
CA VAL A 396 55.55 15.32 38.39
C VAL A 396 56.97 15.59 37.90
N ASN A 397 57.50 14.76 36.99
CA ASN A 397 58.84 14.96 36.45
C ASN A 397 58.94 16.28 35.67
N MET A 398 57.93 16.62 34.87
CA MET A 398 57.87 17.89 34.16
C MET A 398 57.87 19.08 35.15
N VAL A 399 57.01 19.04 36.16
CA VAL A 399 56.93 20.08 37.20
C VAL A 399 58.25 20.21 37.96
N ASN A 400 58.89 19.08 38.31
CA ASN A 400 60.17 19.08 39.01
C ASN A 400 61.32 19.61 38.14
N GLN A 401 61.35 19.30 36.84
CA GLN A 401 62.35 19.82 35.91
C GLN A 401 62.24 21.34 35.73
N THR A 402 61.02 21.90 35.76
CA THR A 402 60.80 23.34 35.60
C THR A 402 61.07 24.12 36.90
N LEU A 403 60.72 23.57 38.05
CA LEU A 403 60.74 24.29 39.33
C LEU A 403 61.90 23.90 40.26
N ASN A 404 62.65 22.84 39.93
CA ASN A 404 63.78 22.31 40.69
C ASN A 404 63.48 22.16 42.20
N LEU A 405 62.48 21.33 42.52
CA LEU A 405 61.94 21.17 43.87
C LEU A 405 62.68 20.05 44.62
N GLU A 406 62.93 20.21 45.92
CA GLU A 406 63.61 19.15 46.70
C GLU A 406 62.67 17.96 46.93
N ARG A 407 61.39 18.24 47.21
CA ARG A 407 60.34 17.26 47.47
C ARG A 407 59.01 17.75 46.91
N VAL A 408 58.22 16.82 46.35
CA VAL A 408 56.91 17.10 45.77
C VAL A 408 55.92 15.99 46.11
N ILE A 409 54.70 16.35 46.50
CA ILE A 409 53.59 15.41 46.62
C ILE A 409 52.29 16.00 46.07
N PHE A 410 51.61 15.23 45.22
CA PHE A 410 50.26 15.53 44.76
C PHE A 410 49.24 14.68 45.50
N LEU A 411 48.23 15.36 46.05
CA LEU A 411 47.17 14.78 46.86
C LEU A 411 45.81 14.99 46.17
N GLU A 412 45.03 13.93 46.04
CA GLU A 412 43.65 13.93 45.54
C GLU A 412 42.67 13.97 46.71
N LYS A 413 41.56 14.69 46.57
CA LYS A 413 40.43 14.54 47.48
C LYS A 413 39.77 13.18 47.28
N VAL A 414 39.47 12.47 48.36
CA VAL A 414 38.64 11.25 48.30
C VAL A 414 37.17 11.65 48.10
N PRO A 415 36.44 11.08 47.12
CA PRO A 415 35.02 11.36 46.95
C PRO A 415 34.23 10.96 48.20
N ASP A 416 33.33 11.84 48.65
CA ASP A 416 32.46 11.64 49.82
C ASP A 416 33.17 11.50 51.19
N ASP A 417 34.46 11.86 51.28
CA ASP A 417 35.24 11.87 52.52
C ASP A 417 36.04 13.18 52.64
N HIS A 418 36.42 13.54 53.87
CA HIS A 418 37.22 14.75 54.16
C HIS A 418 38.73 14.47 54.06
N ARG A 419 39.10 13.28 53.60
CA ARG A 419 40.47 12.81 53.53
C ARG A 419 41.11 13.03 52.17
N VAL A 420 42.43 13.17 52.19
CA VAL A 420 43.27 13.24 51.00
C VAL A 420 44.06 11.95 50.78
N ARG A 421 44.23 11.57 49.50
CA ARG A 421 44.97 10.39 49.06
C ARG A 421 46.16 10.78 48.19
N GLU A 422 47.28 10.10 48.33
CA GLU A 422 48.45 10.29 47.47
C GLU A 422 48.14 9.81 46.04
N ILE A 423 48.44 10.66 45.06
CA ILE A 423 48.44 10.28 43.64
C ILE A 423 49.85 9.82 43.25
N ILE A 424 50.84 10.65 43.59
CA ILE A 424 52.25 10.47 43.27
C ILE A 424 53.08 11.40 44.15
N ALA A 425 54.28 10.94 44.52
CA ALA A 425 55.25 11.71 45.27
C ALA A 425 56.66 11.53 44.67
N LEU A 426 57.49 12.58 44.76
CA LEU A 426 58.89 12.57 44.35
C LEU A 426 59.75 13.04 45.52
N ASN A 427 60.74 12.20 45.88
CA ASN A 427 61.62 12.37 47.05
C ASN A 427 60.88 12.51 48.40
N THR A 428 59.61 12.11 48.47
CA THR A 428 58.78 12.08 49.69
C THR A 428 57.66 11.04 49.57
N SER A 429 56.88 10.86 50.63
CA SER A 429 55.71 9.96 50.68
C SER A 429 54.68 10.51 51.67
N ILE A 430 53.41 10.11 51.54
CA ILE A 430 52.32 10.47 52.45
C ILE A 430 52.56 10.09 53.92
N GLU A 431 53.48 9.17 54.21
CA GLU A 431 53.88 8.81 55.58
C GLU A 431 54.71 9.89 56.28
N ASN A 432 55.37 10.75 55.49
CA ASN A 432 56.22 11.84 55.97
C ASN A 432 55.43 13.10 56.33
N ILE A 433 54.12 13.13 56.07
CA ILE A 433 53.22 14.21 56.49
C ILE A 433 52.99 14.11 58.01
N GLN A 434 53.15 15.23 58.71
CA GLN A 434 53.00 15.30 60.18
C GLN A 434 51.55 15.09 60.61
N GLU A 435 50.59 15.62 59.87
CA GLU A 435 49.16 15.47 60.15
C GLU A 435 48.66 14.04 59.82
N ARG A 436 48.44 13.24 60.87
CA ARG A 436 48.01 11.84 60.73
C ARG A 436 46.59 11.67 60.20
N ARG A 437 45.70 12.64 60.44
CA ARG A 437 44.28 12.57 60.07
C ARG A 437 44.00 12.90 58.60
N ARG A 438 44.91 13.64 57.95
CA ARG A 438 44.89 13.97 56.52
C ARG A 438 43.55 14.60 56.10
N ASP A 439 43.03 15.44 56.98
CA ASP A 439 41.70 16.04 56.90
C ASP A 439 41.84 17.46 56.35
N TYR A 440 41.26 17.72 55.18
CA TYR A 440 41.47 19.00 54.50
C TYR A 440 40.71 20.18 55.12
N GLU A 441 39.82 19.93 56.09
CA GLU A 441 39.10 20.99 56.82
C GLU A 441 39.96 21.65 57.92
N ARG A 442 41.15 21.11 58.19
CA ARG A 442 42.05 21.57 59.25
C ARG A 442 43.20 22.40 58.70
N THR A 443 43.79 23.24 59.54
CA THR A 443 45.04 23.95 59.24
C THR A 443 46.17 22.92 59.14
N PRO A 444 46.98 22.92 58.07
CA PRO A 444 47.22 24.02 57.12
C PRO A 444 46.36 24.02 55.83
N TYR A 445 45.58 22.97 55.55
CA TYR A 445 44.79 22.85 54.32
C TYR A 445 43.66 23.89 54.22
N SER A 446 42.92 24.12 55.31
CA SER A 446 41.82 25.09 55.34
C SER A 446 42.29 26.52 55.06
N THR A 447 43.45 26.90 55.59
CA THR A 447 44.10 28.19 55.34
C THR A 447 44.47 28.33 53.86
N ALA A 448 45.02 27.27 53.25
CA ALA A 448 45.34 27.27 51.83
C ALA A 448 44.10 27.44 50.94
N ILE A 449 42.98 26.80 51.31
CA ILE A 449 41.69 26.92 50.61
C ILE A 449 41.14 28.35 50.70
N MET A 450 41.14 28.95 51.89
CA MET A 450 40.61 30.31 52.09
C MET A 450 41.38 31.37 51.31
N GLU A 451 42.70 31.26 51.29
CA GLU A 451 43.54 32.24 50.60
C GLU A 451 43.68 31.97 49.10
N ASN A 452 43.31 30.77 48.64
CA ASN A 452 43.41 30.29 47.25
C ASN A 452 44.75 30.62 46.57
N ARG A 453 45.83 30.56 47.34
CA ARG A 453 47.20 30.88 46.94
C ARG A 453 48.19 29.94 47.61
N PRO A 454 49.43 29.82 47.09
CA PRO A 454 50.50 29.14 47.80
C PRO A 454 50.72 29.75 49.18
N ILE A 455 50.59 28.94 50.23
CA ILE A 455 50.87 29.35 51.61
C ILE A 455 52.17 28.71 52.09
N GLU A 456 52.95 29.45 52.85
CA GLU A 456 54.12 28.94 53.55
C GLU A 456 53.69 28.21 54.82
N VAL A 457 54.23 27.02 55.06
CA VAL A 457 53.87 26.18 56.20
C VAL A 457 55.13 25.78 56.96
N THR A 458 55.16 26.05 58.26
CA THR A 458 56.35 25.80 59.09
C THR A 458 56.54 24.33 59.47
N SER A 459 55.49 23.51 59.50
CA SER A 459 55.56 22.11 59.98
C SER A 459 54.62 21.15 59.24
N PHE A 460 54.78 20.99 57.92
CA PHE A 460 53.97 20.03 57.14
C PHE A 460 54.61 18.63 57.08
N PHE A 461 55.92 18.55 56.84
CA PHE A 461 56.68 17.29 56.81
C PHE A 461 57.46 17.03 58.12
N LYS A 462 57.56 15.76 58.54
CA LYS A 462 58.18 15.35 59.82
C LYS A 462 59.71 15.56 59.93
N ARG A 463 60.42 15.68 58.81
CA ARG A 463 61.90 15.79 58.74
C ARG A 463 62.31 16.78 57.66
N VAL A 464 62.58 18.02 58.04
CA VAL A 464 62.97 19.12 57.12
C VAL A 464 64.27 19.73 57.63
N LYS A 465 65.17 20.12 56.73
CA LYS A 465 66.41 20.83 57.13
C LYS A 465 66.03 22.24 57.60
N GLU A 466 66.78 22.81 58.54
CA GLU A 466 66.46 24.13 59.13
C GLU A 466 66.45 25.30 58.11
N GLU A 467 66.97 25.08 56.90
CA GLU A 467 67.03 26.07 55.82
C GLU A 467 65.97 25.90 54.71
N ASP A 468 65.13 24.86 54.75
CA ASP A 468 64.17 24.57 53.68
C ASP A 468 62.78 25.15 53.99
N VAL A 469 62.16 25.80 53.01
CA VAL A 469 60.81 26.38 53.14
C VAL A 469 59.78 25.45 52.50
N GLN A 470 58.67 25.20 53.20
CA GLN A 470 57.61 24.31 52.74
C GLN A 470 56.40 25.12 52.30
N TYR A 471 55.80 24.72 51.17
CA TYR A 471 54.62 25.37 50.62
C TYR A 471 53.49 24.38 50.41
N LEU A 472 52.26 24.86 50.58
CA LEU A 472 51.03 24.15 50.28
C LEU A 472 50.16 24.98 49.33
N VAL A 473 49.69 24.35 48.26
CA VAL A 473 48.88 24.98 47.23
C VAL A 473 47.58 24.19 47.04
N PRO A 474 46.40 24.84 47.09
CA PRO A 474 45.16 24.18 46.75
C PRO A 474 45.09 23.98 45.23
N LEU A 475 44.71 22.77 44.80
CA LEU A 475 44.43 22.46 43.39
C LEU A 475 42.94 22.63 43.16
N SER A 476 42.53 23.85 42.83
CA SER A 476 41.12 24.19 42.58
C SER A 476 40.84 24.40 41.09
N TYR A 477 39.72 23.87 40.62
CA TYR A 477 39.21 24.12 39.27
C TYR A 477 37.68 24.28 39.30
N ALA A 478 37.15 25.21 38.52
CA ALA A 478 35.71 25.52 38.46
C ALA A 478 35.05 25.77 39.84
N GLY A 479 35.77 26.38 40.78
CA GLY A 479 35.28 26.68 42.13
C GLY A 479 35.26 25.49 43.09
N GLN A 480 35.81 24.33 42.69
CA GLN A 480 35.90 23.14 43.53
C GLN A 480 37.37 22.75 43.77
N VAL A 481 37.71 22.43 45.01
CA VAL A 481 39.02 21.90 45.40
C VAL A 481 39.08 20.41 45.03
N GLN A 482 39.95 20.07 44.09
CA GLN A 482 40.16 18.70 43.62
C GLN A 482 41.28 17.98 44.39
N GLY A 483 42.18 18.76 45.01
CA GLY A 483 43.35 18.20 45.69
C GLY A 483 44.28 19.27 46.25
N PHE A 484 45.47 18.83 46.65
CA PHE A 484 46.52 19.69 47.20
C PHE A 484 47.87 19.31 46.63
N TRP A 485 48.71 20.32 46.48
CA TRP A 485 50.11 20.14 46.13
C TRP A 485 50.97 20.69 47.25
N ALA A 486 51.82 19.83 47.82
CA ALA A 486 52.82 20.26 48.79
C ALA A 486 54.23 20.05 48.22
N PHE A 487 55.10 21.04 48.41
CA PHE A 487 56.48 20.98 47.95
C PHE A 487 57.43 21.74 48.87
N VAL A 488 58.73 21.49 48.68
CA VAL A 488 59.82 22.09 49.46
C VAL A 488 60.81 22.78 48.51
N ILE A 489 61.14 24.03 48.81
CA ILE A 489 62.15 24.83 48.09
C ILE A 489 63.37 25.05 49.00
N SER A 490 64.56 24.84 48.43
CA SER A 490 65.84 25.07 49.11
C SER A 490 66.15 26.57 49.24
N SER A 491 66.78 26.98 50.35
CA SER A 491 67.26 28.37 50.62
C SER A 491 68.13 28.95 49.49
N ARG A 492 68.78 28.10 48.68
CA ARG A 492 69.63 28.52 47.55
C ARG A 492 68.85 29.20 46.41
N ASN A 493 67.55 28.92 46.27
CA ASN A 493 66.67 29.48 45.21
C ASN A 493 65.79 30.65 45.70
N MET A 494 66.03 31.16 46.92
CA MET A 494 65.19 32.16 47.59
C MET A 494 65.12 33.52 46.85
N ARG A 495 66.12 33.85 46.03
CA ARG A 495 66.19 35.15 45.32
C ARG A 495 65.11 35.32 44.23
N GLU A 496 64.53 34.22 43.73
CA GLU A 496 63.53 34.22 42.66
C GLU A 496 62.14 33.76 43.15
N ILE A 497 61.91 33.74 44.47
CA ILE A 497 60.73 33.10 45.06
C ILE A 497 59.41 33.65 44.51
N ASN A 498 59.31 34.97 44.30
CA ASN A 498 58.12 35.61 43.75
C ASN A 498 57.81 35.16 42.31
N TYR A 499 58.85 34.91 41.51
CA TYR A 499 58.71 34.39 40.15
C TYR A 499 58.27 32.92 40.15
N ILE A 500 58.92 32.09 40.96
CA ILE A 500 58.59 30.66 41.10
C ILE A 500 57.14 30.48 41.59
N LEU A 501 56.70 31.26 42.58
CA LEU A 501 55.33 31.22 43.10
C LEU A 501 54.26 31.55 42.03
N SER A 502 54.58 32.44 41.08
CA SER A 502 53.67 32.75 39.98
C SER A 502 53.51 31.58 38.99
N ILE A 503 54.60 30.87 38.70
CA ILE A 503 54.59 29.68 37.82
C ILE A 503 53.87 28.53 38.51
N ILE A 504 54.10 28.32 39.80
CA ILE A 504 53.40 27.34 40.63
C ILE A 504 51.89 27.53 40.56
N ARG A 505 51.41 28.77 40.60
CA ARG A 505 49.98 29.06 40.50
C ARG A 505 49.40 28.62 39.16
N ASN A 506 50.10 28.84 38.05
CA ASN A 506 49.64 28.41 36.72
C ASN A 506 49.58 26.89 36.62
N PHE A 507 50.63 26.19 37.10
CA PHE A 507 50.62 24.73 37.16
C PHE A 507 49.52 24.19 38.07
N ALA A 508 49.24 24.86 39.19
CA ALA A 508 48.17 24.44 40.11
C ALA A 508 46.78 24.46 39.46
N VAL A 509 46.51 25.42 38.58
CA VAL A 509 45.25 25.49 37.80
C VAL A 509 45.18 24.37 36.77
N GLU A 510 46.25 24.16 36.00
CA GLU A 510 46.30 23.11 34.97
C GLU A 510 46.19 21.71 35.58
N ILE A 511 46.91 21.46 36.68
CA ILE A 511 46.83 20.18 37.41
C ILE A 511 45.44 20.03 38.05
N GLY A 512 44.86 21.11 38.56
CA GLY A 512 43.48 21.13 39.07
C GLY A 512 42.47 20.71 37.99
N GLU A 513 42.63 21.17 36.76
CA GLU A 513 41.79 20.76 35.62
C GLU A 513 41.96 19.27 35.30
N LEU A 514 43.19 18.77 35.29
CA LEU A 514 43.46 17.35 35.03
C LEU A 514 42.84 16.44 36.10
N LEU A 515 42.90 16.86 37.37
CA LEU A 515 42.24 16.14 38.47
C LEU A 515 40.71 16.19 38.35
N TYR A 516 40.15 17.33 37.97
CA TYR A 516 38.71 17.45 37.74
C TYR A 516 38.22 16.48 36.65
N LYS A 517 38.91 16.42 35.51
CA LYS A 517 38.62 15.49 34.41
C LYS A 517 38.70 14.03 34.87
N ARG A 518 39.71 13.70 35.68
CA ARG A 518 39.87 12.36 36.28
C ARG A 518 38.73 12.01 37.24
N ALA A 519 38.31 12.95 38.09
CA ALA A 519 37.22 12.74 39.04
C ALA A 519 35.87 12.52 38.33
N GLN A 520 35.57 13.31 37.29
CA GLN A 520 34.38 13.11 36.46
C GLN A 520 34.38 11.73 35.78
N TRP A 521 35.52 11.31 35.22
CA TRP A 521 35.66 10.00 34.60
C TRP A 521 35.41 8.86 35.61
N LEU A 522 35.96 8.95 36.83
CA LEU A 522 35.70 7.97 37.89
C LEU A 522 34.22 7.91 38.30
N ALA A 523 33.55 9.07 38.35
CA ALA A 523 32.13 9.16 38.67
C ALA A 523 31.24 8.53 37.57
N GLU A 524 31.55 8.76 36.30
CA GLU A 524 30.85 8.13 35.17
C GLU A 524 31.03 6.60 35.16
N LYS A 525 32.23 6.10 35.45
CA LYS A 525 32.50 4.66 35.54
C LYS A 525 31.69 3.99 36.66
N LYS A 526 31.60 4.64 37.83
CA LYS A 526 30.77 4.17 38.97
C LYS A 526 29.27 4.19 38.64
N LYS A 527 28.80 5.22 37.92
CA LYS A 527 27.39 5.33 37.47
C LYS A 527 27.04 4.26 36.42
N ASN A 528 27.91 4.01 35.46
CA ASN A 528 27.71 2.97 34.45
C ASN A 528 27.71 1.56 35.06
N GLN A 529 28.62 1.24 35.99
CA GLN A 529 28.57 -0.06 36.68
C GLN A 529 27.27 -0.28 37.46
N ASN A 530 26.73 0.77 38.08
CA ASN A 530 25.44 0.69 38.78
C ASN A 530 24.24 0.65 37.83
N LEU A 531 24.32 1.27 36.66
CA LEU A 531 23.32 1.15 35.59
C LEU A 531 23.33 -0.24 34.97
N PHE A 532 24.50 -0.83 34.71
CA PHE A 532 24.62 -2.23 34.27
C PHE A 532 24.06 -3.18 35.32
N ARG A 533 24.31 -2.96 36.61
CA ARG A 533 23.69 -3.73 37.70
C ARG A 533 22.17 -3.50 37.82
N LYS A 534 21.68 -2.29 37.57
CA LYS A 534 20.24 -1.99 37.55
C LYS A 534 19.54 -2.57 36.31
N LEU A 535 20.18 -2.58 35.15
CA LEU A 535 19.70 -3.29 33.96
C LEU A 535 19.65 -4.80 34.22
N LEU A 536 20.73 -5.37 34.78
CA LEU A 536 20.78 -6.79 35.18
C LEU A 536 19.76 -7.17 36.26
N ALA A 537 19.27 -6.21 37.05
CA ALA A 537 18.29 -6.47 38.12
C ALA A 537 16.84 -6.15 37.72
N VAL A 538 16.60 -5.45 36.61
CA VAL A 538 15.25 -5.01 36.20
C VAL A 538 14.74 -5.73 34.93
N GLU A 539 15.58 -6.46 34.20
CA GLU A 539 15.14 -7.33 33.09
C GLU A 539 14.99 -8.79 33.53
N THR A 540 14.04 -9.05 34.42
CA THR A 540 13.41 -10.38 34.54
C THR A 540 11.91 -10.24 34.37
N ARG A 541 11.48 -9.72 33.21
CA ARG A 541 10.15 -9.98 32.69
C ARG A 541 10.10 -9.81 31.18
N ASP A 542 10.17 -10.96 30.54
CA ASP A 542 9.75 -11.27 29.17
C ASP A 542 10.55 -10.64 28.00
N ASP A 543 10.94 -11.52 27.07
CA ASP A 543 11.32 -11.21 25.68
C ASP A 543 12.77 -10.80 25.33
N LEU A 544 13.76 -11.57 25.76
CA LEU A 544 14.99 -11.80 24.96
C LEU A 544 15.19 -13.31 24.67
N TYR A 545 14.11 -13.93 24.22
CA TYR A 545 13.94 -15.35 23.86
C TYR A 545 14.88 -15.90 22.75
N HIS A 546 15.92 -15.16 22.31
CA HIS A 546 16.76 -15.60 21.20
C HIS A 546 18.28 -15.55 21.42
N GLU A 547 18.77 -15.02 22.54
CA GLU A 547 20.23 -14.81 22.74
C GLU A 547 20.86 -15.73 23.80
N VAL A 548 20.28 -16.93 24.02
CA VAL A 548 20.87 -17.97 24.88
C VAL A 548 21.19 -19.27 24.12
N LYS A 549 20.82 -19.40 22.84
CA LYS A 549 21.09 -20.65 22.09
C LYS A 549 22.41 -20.71 21.31
N GLY A 550 23.27 -19.71 21.43
CA GLY A 550 24.59 -19.68 20.78
C GLY A 550 25.79 -19.66 21.73
N ALA A 551 25.57 -19.64 23.05
CA ALA A 551 26.66 -19.62 24.02
C ALA A 551 27.35 -21.01 24.09
N PHE A 552 28.55 -21.08 23.50
CA PHE A 552 29.60 -22.10 23.60
C PHE A 552 29.35 -23.44 22.86
N PRO A 553 30.31 -23.89 22.03
CA PRO A 553 31.49 -24.50 22.65
C PRO A 553 32.85 -24.26 21.96
N PHE A 554 33.88 -24.49 22.77
CA PHE A 554 35.29 -24.79 22.47
C PHE A 554 36.29 -23.67 22.16
N SER A 555 37.04 -23.38 23.23
CA SER A 555 38.49 -23.16 23.27
C SER A 555 39.34 -24.09 22.37
N ARG A 556 40.52 -23.57 21.99
CA ARG A 556 41.67 -24.14 21.23
C ARG A 556 41.59 -23.79 19.73
N PHE A 557 42.40 -22.86 19.23
CA PHE A 557 43.86 -22.88 19.10
C PHE A 557 44.42 -21.46 18.99
#